data_AF-A0A2H6AS28-F1
#
_entry.id   AF-A0A2H6AS28-F1
#
_cell.length_a   1.000
_cell.length_b   1.000
_cell.length_c   1.000
_cell.angle_alpha   90.00
_cell.angle_beta   90.00
_cell.angle_gamma   90.00
#
_symmetry.space_group_name_H-M   'P 1'
#
loop_
_entity.id
_entity.type
_entity.pdbx_description
1 polymer ?
#
loop_
_entity_poly.entity_id
_entity_poly.type
_entity_poly.pdbx_seq_one_letter_code
_entity_poly.pdbx_strand_id
1 'polypeptide(L)'
;MRRVRGLVLGLVAGTLVLLGWGAAAQERSLGELRTRTAFRVCADPDNLPFSDRAGEGFENRIAELFARELGLPLHYDWHPQTIGFIRNTLRAHRCDVVMGITAGHELVANTRSYYASTYVLVYRAADRGRFDSLDSPLARIARIGVVANTPPAMLLAWRGLIDNVRSYELQVDTRVTHPAREAVFDVAAGRLDMALVWGPIAAYWAARAEVPLEWVPLEGDRRRNLPMVFRISMGVRYGEKEWLDTLNRLIREKGEEIEAILREYGVPLVRPDGRLLDPPPWLAGEKGEKGRRPQQRSAVPEPEGYRTADYHAPVPATLAGATVLDTEALLELIGRERPVLVDVHAGARRPPEGRDGLWIPPERESLPGAVWLPNVGVGTPPDDLLAYFRDSLAVLTGGRRDRPLVFFCSRDCWLSWNAAKRARDELGYTRVYWYPDGVDGWHEADRPLVRVRPFEPDGNGEGTG
;
A
#
# COMPACT_ATOMS: atom_id res chain seq x y z
N MET A 1 3.36 2.01 100.96
CA MET A 1 2.10 2.31 100.25
C MET A 1 1.88 3.82 100.22
N ARG A 2 1.45 4.39 99.06
CA ARG A 2 0.94 5.77 98.79
C ARG A 2 1.93 6.94 99.00
N ARG A 3 2.62 7.45 97.95
CA ARG A 3 2.29 8.59 97.03
C ARG A 3 1.87 9.87 97.78
N VAL A 4 2.47 11.05 97.50
CA VAL A 4 2.02 12.00 96.45
C VAL A 4 2.96 13.24 96.32
N ARG A 5 3.25 13.64 95.03
CA ARG A 5 3.54 14.96 94.37
C ARG A 5 4.64 15.89 94.94
N GLY A 6 5.46 16.62 94.18
CA GLY A 6 5.51 16.98 92.74
C GLY A 6 5.82 18.48 92.60
N LEU A 7 6.85 18.89 91.83
CA LEU A 7 7.09 20.29 91.46
C LEU A 7 7.97 20.46 90.19
N VAL A 8 7.42 21.22 89.24
CA VAL A 8 8.01 22.26 88.35
C VAL A 8 8.91 21.92 87.14
N LEU A 9 8.53 22.61 86.06
CA LEU A 9 9.10 22.96 84.75
C LEU A 9 10.59 22.71 84.46
N GLY A 10 10.86 22.30 83.22
CA GLY A 10 12.14 22.52 82.51
C GLY A 10 12.00 22.20 81.02
N LEU A 11 12.36 23.18 80.19
CA LEU A 11 12.22 23.24 78.73
C LEU A 11 13.44 22.62 78.01
N VAL A 12 13.27 22.26 76.73
CA VAL A 12 14.29 22.05 75.65
C VAL A 12 14.95 20.66 75.52
N ALA A 13 14.69 19.97 74.39
CA ALA A 13 15.64 19.72 73.30
C ALA A 13 15.12 18.63 72.36
N GLY A 14 15.32 18.83 71.06
CA GLY A 14 14.62 18.12 69.99
C GLY A 14 15.11 16.71 69.69
N THR A 15 14.29 16.00 68.91
CA THR A 15 14.69 14.77 68.24
C THR A 15 13.94 14.71 66.91
N LEU A 16 14.67 14.99 65.82
CA LEU A 16 14.26 14.76 64.45
C LEU A 16 14.18 13.25 64.25
N VAL A 17 12.96 12.69 64.25
CA VAL A 17 12.74 11.30 63.84
C VAL A 17 12.74 11.29 62.32
N LEU A 18 13.89 10.91 61.75
CA LEU A 18 13.98 10.48 60.35
C LEU A 18 13.26 9.14 60.23
N LEU A 19 11.97 9.19 59.89
CA LEU A 19 11.25 8.04 59.37
C LEU A 19 11.91 7.65 58.04
N GLY A 20 12.72 6.60 58.09
CA GLY A 20 13.20 5.94 56.89
C GLY A 20 12.02 5.44 56.09
N TRP A 21 11.64 6.18 55.04
CA TRP A 21 11.01 5.59 53.87
C TRP A 21 12.04 4.67 53.24
N GLY A 22 12.06 3.42 53.73
CA GLY A 22 12.56 2.31 52.96
C GLY A 22 11.82 2.34 51.63
N ALA A 23 12.56 2.67 50.58
CA ALA A 23 12.08 2.64 49.22
C ALA A 23 11.52 1.24 48.95
N ALA A 24 10.19 1.13 48.85
CA ALA A 24 9.57 0.10 48.07
C ALA A 24 9.91 0.40 46.60
N ALA A 25 11.13 0.06 46.19
CA ALA A 25 11.48 -0.10 44.79
C ALA A 25 10.85 -1.41 44.32
N GLN A 26 9.54 -1.37 44.11
CA GLN A 26 8.77 -2.47 43.54
C GLN A 26 9.04 -2.50 42.03
N GLU A 27 9.54 -3.65 41.56
CA GLU A 27 9.64 -4.10 40.17
C GLU A 27 10.52 -3.28 39.21
N ARG A 28 11.84 -3.44 39.31
CA ARG A 28 12.73 -3.24 38.15
C ARG A 28 13.03 -4.58 37.48
N SER A 29 12.39 -4.80 36.33
CA SER A 29 12.86 -5.59 35.19
C SER A 29 13.80 -6.78 35.50
N LEU A 30 13.23 -7.93 35.87
CA LEU A 30 13.98 -9.20 35.88
C LEU A 30 14.49 -9.60 34.48
N GLY A 31 13.98 -8.98 33.40
CA GLY A 31 14.42 -9.22 32.02
C GLY A 31 15.69 -8.46 31.61
N GLU A 32 15.93 -7.26 32.15
CA GLU A 32 17.12 -6.44 31.81
C GLU A 32 18.36 -6.77 32.67
N LEU A 33 18.20 -7.44 33.82
CA LEU A 33 19.30 -7.74 34.74
C LEU A 33 20.27 -8.84 34.29
N ARG A 34 20.17 -9.34 33.05
CA ARG A 34 21.10 -10.35 32.51
C ARG A 34 22.10 -9.73 31.54
N THR A 35 23.38 -9.78 31.92
CA THR A 35 24.48 -9.65 30.96
C THR A 35 24.34 -10.75 29.91
N ARG A 36 24.07 -10.35 28.66
CA ARG A 36 23.93 -11.29 27.55
C ARG A 36 25.31 -11.84 27.20
N THR A 37 25.45 -13.17 27.25
CA THR A 37 26.67 -13.88 26.87
C THR A 37 26.62 -14.44 25.45
N ALA A 38 25.45 -14.32 24.78
CA ALA A 38 25.17 -14.83 23.46
C ALA A 38 24.05 -14.04 22.80
N PHE A 39 24.07 -13.95 21.47
CA PHE A 39 22.94 -13.52 20.66
C PHE A 39 22.05 -14.74 20.39
N ARG A 40 20.99 -14.92 21.19
CA ARG A 40 20.12 -16.10 21.13
C ARG A 40 18.89 -15.84 20.26
N VAL A 41 18.77 -16.55 19.15
CA VAL A 41 17.71 -16.34 18.14
C VAL A 41 16.71 -17.49 18.15
N CYS A 42 15.42 -17.18 18.17
CA CYS A 42 14.37 -18.16 17.92
C CYS A 42 14.20 -18.29 16.41
N ALA A 43 14.40 -19.47 15.84
CA ALA A 43 14.36 -19.67 14.39
C ALA A 43 13.75 -21.00 14.01
N ASP A 44 13.27 -21.08 12.77
CA ASP A 44 12.75 -22.30 12.19
C ASP A 44 13.89 -23.15 11.59
N PRO A 45 14.01 -24.45 11.92
CA PRO A 45 15.11 -25.29 11.47
C PRO A 45 15.10 -25.65 9.98
N ASP A 46 13.99 -25.47 9.26
CA ASP A 46 13.86 -25.89 7.86
C ASP A 46 12.85 -24.99 7.12
N ASN A 47 13.11 -23.68 7.05
CA ASN A 47 12.17 -22.72 6.45
C ASN A 47 12.88 -21.74 5.51
N LEU A 48 13.62 -22.28 4.55
CA LEU A 48 14.23 -21.45 3.51
C LEU A 48 13.14 -20.70 2.71
N PRO A 49 13.34 -19.41 2.42
CA PRO A 49 14.61 -18.68 2.51
C PRO A 49 14.93 -17.97 3.84
N PHE A 50 14.06 -18.07 4.84
CA PHE A 50 14.21 -17.32 6.09
C PHE A 50 15.37 -17.88 6.92
N SER A 51 15.25 -19.14 7.33
CA SER A 51 16.23 -19.79 8.20
C SER A 51 16.24 -21.29 8.06
N ASP A 52 17.39 -21.90 8.33
CA ASP A 52 17.51 -23.34 8.49
C ASP A 52 18.70 -23.70 9.39
N ARG A 53 18.85 -24.99 9.72
CA ARG A 53 19.96 -25.48 10.56
C ARG A 53 21.34 -25.35 9.93
N ALA A 54 21.43 -25.33 8.59
CA ALA A 54 22.71 -25.17 7.91
C ALA A 54 23.16 -23.70 7.87
N GLY A 55 22.30 -22.74 8.23
CA GLY A 55 22.63 -21.32 8.24
C GLY A 55 22.52 -20.67 6.86
N GLU A 56 21.79 -21.31 5.94
CA GLU A 56 21.68 -20.91 4.54
C GLU A 56 20.61 -19.82 4.31
N GLY A 57 19.78 -19.50 5.31
CA GLY A 57 18.72 -18.50 5.20
C GLY A 57 19.19 -17.06 5.38
N PHE A 58 18.42 -16.09 4.86
CA PHE A 58 18.77 -14.68 5.00
C PHE A 58 18.63 -14.18 6.44
N GLU A 59 17.69 -14.72 7.23
CA GLU A 59 17.59 -14.40 8.66
C GLU A 59 18.75 -14.99 9.44
N ASN A 60 19.36 -16.09 8.96
CA ASN A 60 20.60 -16.59 9.52
C ASN A 60 21.73 -15.58 9.31
N ARG A 61 21.91 -15.11 8.07
CA ARG A 61 22.96 -14.13 7.74
C ARG A 61 22.78 -12.79 8.44
N ILE A 62 21.55 -12.31 8.60
CA ILE A 62 21.29 -11.08 9.38
C ILE A 62 21.60 -11.31 10.87
N ALA A 63 21.28 -12.49 11.41
CA ALA A 63 21.61 -12.83 12.80
C ALA A 63 23.12 -12.93 13.02
N GLU A 64 23.88 -13.50 12.08
CA GLU A 64 25.34 -13.54 12.10
C GLU A 64 25.95 -12.14 12.05
N LEU A 65 25.41 -11.27 11.21
CA LEU A 65 25.78 -9.86 11.17
C LEU A 65 25.60 -9.21 12.54
N PHE A 66 24.43 -9.38 13.16
CA PHE A 66 24.14 -8.75 14.45
C PHE A 66 25.00 -9.31 15.58
N ALA A 67 25.20 -10.64 15.61
CA ALA A 67 26.06 -11.29 16.58
C ALA A 67 27.51 -10.78 16.51
N ARG A 68 28.05 -10.63 15.28
CA ARG A 68 29.37 -10.04 15.04
C ARG A 68 29.48 -8.61 15.56
N GLU A 69 28.51 -7.75 15.24
CA GLU A 69 28.51 -6.34 15.67
C GLU A 69 28.39 -6.19 17.18
N LEU A 70 27.72 -7.13 17.85
CA LEU A 70 27.61 -7.18 19.30
C LEU A 70 28.83 -7.82 19.99
N GLY A 71 29.73 -8.47 19.23
CA GLY A 71 30.81 -9.28 19.80
C GLY A 71 30.30 -10.47 20.61
N LEU A 72 29.12 -11.01 20.26
CA LEU A 72 28.48 -12.13 20.97
C LEU A 72 28.49 -13.39 20.10
N PRO A 73 28.66 -14.59 20.70
CA PRO A 73 28.42 -15.83 19.99
C PRO A 73 26.94 -15.96 19.60
N LEU A 74 26.68 -16.44 18.38
CA LEU A 74 25.34 -16.69 17.86
C LEU A 74 24.84 -18.07 18.29
N HIS A 75 23.64 -18.14 18.85
CA HIS A 75 22.99 -19.39 19.22
C HIS A 75 21.53 -19.42 18.75
N TYR A 76 21.08 -20.56 18.24
CA TYR A 76 19.70 -20.74 17.81
C TYR A 76 18.91 -21.66 18.74
N ASP A 77 17.68 -21.27 19.04
CA ASP A 77 16.65 -22.16 19.54
C ASP A 77 15.71 -22.52 18.39
N TRP A 78 15.82 -23.77 17.94
CA TRP A 78 15.14 -24.26 16.74
C TRP A 78 13.74 -24.77 17.06
N HIS A 79 12.72 -24.15 16.44
CA HIS A 79 11.33 -24.58 16.55
C HIS A 79 10.56 -24.22 15.27
N PRO A 80 9.72 -25.11 14.72
CA PRO A 80 8.87 -24.76 13.59
C PRO A 80 8.00 -23.53 13.89
N GLN A 81 7.90 -22.60 12.94
CA GLN A 81 7.12 -21.36 13.06
C GLN A 81 5.61 -21.61 12.88
N THR A 82 5.06 -22.46 13.73
CA THR A 82 3.62 -22.76 13.81
C THR A 82 2.94 -22.01 14.95
N ILE A 83 1.62 -22.19 15.08
CA ILE A 83 0.85 -21.81 16.27
C ILE A 83 1.60 -22.27 17.54
N GLY A 84 1.88 -21.32 18.42
CA GLY A 84 2.60 -21.56 19.67
C GLY A 84 4.10 -21.28 19.63
N PHE A 85 4.71 -20.97 18.47
CA PHE A 85 6.15 -20.66 18.35
C PHE A 85 6.63 -19.66 19.40
N ILE A 86 6.03 -18.46 19.46
CA ILE A 86 6.41 -17.41 20.43
C ILE A 86 6.27 -17.87 21.89
N ARG A 87 5.22 -18.64 22.20
CA ARG A 87 4.99 -19.16 23.55
C ARG A 87 6.07 -20.17 23.95
N ASN A 88 6.42 -21.07 23.03
CA ASN A 88 7.30 -22.19 23.30
C ASN A 88 8.80 -21.82 23.17
N THR A 89 9.14 -20.69 22.54
CA THR A 89 10.52 -20.21 22.34
C THR A 89 10.78 -18.93 23.15
N LEU A 90 10.38 -17.77 22.63
CA LEU A 90 10.69 -16.44 23.14
C LEU A 90 10.15 -16.23 24.56
N ARG A 91 8.88 -16.55 24.82
CA ARG A 91 8.26 -16.42 26.16
C ARG A 91 8.71 -17.50 27.13
N ALA A 92 9.28 -18.60 26.65
CA ALA A 92 9.91 -19.62 27.46
C ALA A 92 11.39 -19.30 27.78
N HIS A 93 11.87 -18.10 27.42
CA HIS A 93 13.25 -17.63 27.66
C HIS A 93 14.37 -18.49 27.05
N ARG A 94 14.03 -19.33 26.05
CA ARG A 94 15.00 -20.19 25.34
C ARG A 94 15.92 -19.39 24.41
N CYS A 95 15.41 -18.29 23.88
CA CYS A 95 16.06 -17.34 22.97
C CYS A 95 15.60 -15.91 23.31
N ASP A 96 16.21 -14.89 22.72
CA ASP A 96 16.01 -13.46 23.06
C ASP A 96 15.44 -12.61 21.92
N VAL A 97 15.40 -13.12 20.70
CA VAL A 97 14.91 -12.38 19.54
C VAL A 97 14.34 -13.33 18.49
N VAL A 98 13.26 -12.91 17.84
CA VAL A 98 12.75 -13.47 16.58
C VAL A 98 13.16 -12.50 15.47
N MET A 99 13.86 -12.98 14.44
CA MET A 99 14.41 -12.10 13.40
C MET A 99 13.31 -11.47 12.55
N GLY A 100 12.43 -12.27 11.95
CA GLY A 100 11.31 -11.77 11.15
C GLY A 100 9.96 -12.00 11.81
N ILE A 101 9.23 -10.91 12.06
CA ILE A 101 7.81 -10.94 12.40
C ILE A 101 7.10 -9.72 11.80
N THR A 102 5.82 -9.87 11.44
CA THR A 102 5.03 -8.73 10.94
C THR A 102 4.97 -7.63 11.98
N ALA A 103 5.25 -6.39 11.58
CA ALA A 103 5.22 -5.24 12.47
C ALA A 103 3.81 -5.07 13.08
N GLY A 104 3.76 -4.82 14.39
CA GLY A 104 2.52 -4.72 15.14
C GLY A 104 2.01 -6.05 15.71
N HIS A 105 2.79 -7.13 15.60
CA HIS A 105 2.41 -8.42 16.18
C HIS A 105 2.25 -8.35 17.71
N GLU A 106 1.08 -8.71 18.21
CA GLU A 106 0.63 -8.44 19.60
C GLU A 106 1.28 -9.32 20.68
N LEU A 107 2.00 -10.38 20.29
CA LEU A 107 2.67 -11.26 21.26
C LEU A 107 4.10 -10.81 21.60
N VAL A 108 4.61 -9.75 20.98
CA VAL A 108 6.00 -9.29 21.11
C VAL A 108 6.11 -7.77 21.13
N ALA A 109 7.18 -7.26 21.75
CA ALA A 109 7.63 -5.90 21.51
C ALA A 109 8.35 -5.87 20.14
N ASN A 110 7.83 -5.07 19.22
CA ASN A 110 8.36 -4.95 17.86
C ASN A 110 9.47 -3.90 17.81
N THR A 111 10.59 -4.22 17.14
CA THR A 111 11.56 -3.20 16.73
C THR A 111 10.96 -2.27 15.67
N ARG A 112 11.74 -1.27 15.25
CA ARG A 112 11.55 -0.64 13.94
C ARG A 112 11.57 -1.73 12.87
N SER A 113 10.69 -1.62 11.90
CA SER A 113 10.72 -2.50 10.73
C SER A 113 11.99 -2.26 9.94
N TYR A 114 12.68 -3.32 9.55
CA TYR A 114 13.94 -3.25 8.81
C TYR A 114 13.79 -3.61 7.32
N TYR A 115 12.64 -4.14 6.91
CA TYR A 115 12.22 -4.17 5.50
C TYR A 115 10.69 -4.20 5.38
N ALA A 116 10.19 -4.02 4.16
CA ALA A 116 8.82 -4.34 3.79
C ALA A 116 8.85 -5.22 2.53
N SER A 117 7.90 -6.13 2.43
CA SER A 117 7.71 -6.97 1.25
C SER A 117 6.22 -7.11 0.94
N THR A 118 5.89 -7.84 -0.12
CA THR A 118 4.52 -7.97 -0.63
C THR A 118 4.18 -9.41 -0.96
N TYR A 119 2.91 -9.76 -0.89
CA TYR A 119 2.42 -10.94 -1.60
C TYR A 119 2.56 -10.74 -3.11
N VAL A 120 2.84 -11.83 -3.82
CA VAL A 120 3.02 -11.84 -5.27
C VAL A 120 2.20 -12.96 -5.90
N LEU A 121 1.87 -12.80 -7.18
CA LEU A 121 1.35 -13.83 -8.05
C LEU A 121 2.52 -14.37 -8.87
N VAL A 122 2.75 -15.68 -8.79
CA VAL A 122 3.77 -16.41 -9.56
C VAL A 122 3.11 -17.19 -10.70
N TYR A 123 3.71 -17.16 -11.89
CA TYR A 123 3.26 -17.86 -13.09
C TYR A 123 4.47 -18.32 -13.91
N ARG A 124 4.27 -19.21 -14.89
CA ARG A 124 5.35 -19.60 -15.83
C ARG A 124 5.60 -18.47 -16.83
N ALA A 125 6.85 -18.14 -17.12
CA ALA A 125 7.20 -17.09 -18.09
C ALA A 125 6.51 -17.28 -19.47
N ALA A 126 6.34 -18.53 -19.89
CA ALA A 126 5.64 -18.89 -21.14
C ALA A 126 4.15 -18.50 -21.16
N ASP A 127 3.55 -18.24 -20.00
CA ASP A 127 2.15 -17.86 -19.83
C ASP A 127 1.98 -16.36 -19.51
N ARG A 128 3.01 -15.54 -19.74
CA ARG A 128 2.92 -14.08 -19.64
C ARG A 128 1.77 -13.55 -20.53
N GLY A 129 1.02 -12.58 -20.03
CA GLY A 129 -0.20 -12.03 -20.63
C GLY A 129 -1.45 -12.91 -20.49
N ARG A 130 -1.32 -14.15 -20.00
CA ARG A 130 -2.46 -15.06 -19.78
C ARG A 130 -2.79 -15.15 -18.29
N PHE A 131 -1.78 -15.41 -17.47
CA PHE A 131 -1.93 -15.71 -16.04
C PHE A 131 -1.13 -14.77 -15.14
N ASP A 132 -0.73 -13.61 -15.63
CA ASP A 132 0.04 -12.60 -14.91
C ASP A 132 -0.82 -11.56 -14.16
N SER A 133 -2.15 -11.69 -14.21
CA SER A 133 -3.08 -10.81 -13.49
C SER A 133 -4.35 -11.54 -13.07
N LEU A 134 -4.88 -11.20 -11.89
CA LEU A 134 -6.20 -11.65 -11.43
C LEU A 134 -7.35 -10.98 -12.18
N ASP A 135 -7.08 -9.91 -12.95
CA ASP A 135 -8.05 -9.24 -13.82
C ASP A 135 -8.08 -9.84 -15.23
N SER A 136 -7.20 -10.80 -15.52
CA SER A 136 -7.23 -11.56 -16.77
C SER A 136 -8.59 -12.25 -16.92
N PRO A 137 -9.21 -12.25 -18.12
CA PRO A 137 -10.40 -13.04 -18.40
C PRO A 137 -10.20 -14.53 -18.10
N LEU A 138 -8.97 -15.02 -18.17
CA LEU A 138 -8.61 -16.41 -17.88
C LEU A 138 -8.52 -16.71 -16.39
N ALA A 139 -8.50 -15.71 -15.51
CA ALA A 139 -8.40 -15.92 -14.05
C ALA A 139 -9.55 -16.77 -13.50
N ARG A 140 -10.76 -16.68 -14.09
CA ARG A 140 -11.93 -17.47 -13.66
C ARG A 140 -11.79 -18.98 -13.91
N ILE A 141 -11.00 -19.36 -14.92
CA ILE A 141 -10.79 -20.77 -15.30
C ILE A 141 -9.39 -21.27 -14.95
N ALA A 142 -8.53 -20.40 -14.40
CA ALA A 142 -7.19 -20.74 -14.01
C ALA A 142 -7.20 -21.68 -12.80
N ARG A 143 -6.25 -22.61 -12.73
CA ARG A 143 -5.95 -23.40 -11.54
C ARG A 143 -5.06 -22.55 -10.64
N ILE A 144 -5.63 -22.04 -9.56
CA ILE A 144 -4.99 -21.04 -8.70
C ILE A 144 -4.51 -21.71 -7.41
N GLY A 145 -3.21 -21.62 -7.11
CA GLY A 145 -2.68 -21.98 -5.80
C GLY A 145 -2.74 -20.82 -4.83
N VAL A 146 -3.15 -21.05 -3.58
CA VAL A 146 -3.05 -20.03 -2.52
C VAL A 146 -2.79 -20.67 -1.16
N VAL A 147 -1.96 -20.01 -0.36
CA VAL A 147 -1.77 -20.40 1.05
C VAL A 147 -3.00 -19.97 1.85
N ALA A 148 -3.62 -20.92 2.56
CA ALA A 148 -4.82 -20.70 3.36
C ALA A 148 -4.62 -19.64 4.43
N ASN A 149 -5.70 -18.96 4.85
CA ASN A 149 -5.67 -17.96 5.94
C ASN A 149 -4.69 -16.80 5.70
N THR A 150 -4.37 -16.49 4.44
CA THR A 150 -3.56 -15.33 4.05
C THR A 150 -4.41 -14.27 3.34
N PRO A 151 -3.96 -13.00 3.27
CA PRO A 151 -4.70 -11.95 2.56
C PRO A 151 -5.05 -12.30 1.10
N PRO A 152 -4.17 -12.95 0.31
CA PRO A 152 -4.55 -13.42 -1.02
C PRO A 152 -5.73 -14.39 -1.07
N ALA A 153 -5.89 -15.27 -0.08
CA ALA A 153 -7.04 -16.18 -0.02
C ALA A 153 -8.36 -15.40 0.15
N MET A 154 -8.34 -14.35 0.97
CA MET A 154 -9.47 -13.43 1.12
C MET A 154 -9.74 -12.64 -0.17
N LEU A 155 -8.69 -12.17 -0.85
CA LEU A 155 -8.80 -11.47 -2.13
C LEU A 155 -9.51 -12.33 -3.19
N LEU A 156 -9.12 -13.61 -3.32
CA LEU A 156 -9.74 -14.54 -4.26
C LEU A 156 -11.22 -14.77 -3.95
N ALA A 157 -11.56 -14.99 -2.68
CA ALA A 157 -12.95 -15.16 -2.25
C ALA A 157 -13.81 -13.92 -2.61
N TRP A 158 -13.27 -12.73 -2.34
CA TRP A 158 -13.93 -11.46 -2.62
C TRP A 158 -14.09 -11.11 -4.09
N ARG A 159 -13.24 -11.66 -4.95
CA ARG A 159 -13.32 -11.53 -6.41
C ARG A 159 -14.13 -12.66 -7.07
N GLY A 160 -14.66 -13.60 -6.29
CA GLY A 160 -15.39 -14.76 -6.82
C GLY A 160 -14.51 -15.71 -7.63
N LEU A 161 -13.23 -15.82 -7.27
CA LEU A 161 -12.22 -16.66 -7.95
C LEU A 161 -11.89 -17.93 -7.14
N ILE A 162 -12.75 -18.35 -6.21
CA ILE A 162 -12.46 -19.45 -5.29
C ILE A 162 -12.71 -20.84 -5.90
N ASP A 163 -13.49 -20.93 -6.97
CA ASP A 163 -13.99 -22.20 -7.51
C ASP A 163 -12.88 -23.14 -8.01
N ASN A 164 -11.79 -22.58 -8.53
CA ASN A 164 -10.65 -23.32 -9.09
C ASN A 164 -9.38 -23.18 -8.24
N VAL A 165 -9.55 -22.99 -6.92
CA VAL A 165 -8.44 -22.78 -5.99
C VAL A 165 -7.98 -24.10 -5.36
N ARG A 166 -6.68 -24.36 -5.45
CA ARG A 166 -5.98 -25.32 -4.60
C ARG A 166 -5.42 -24.61 -3.38
N SER A 167 -5.90 -25.00 -2.21
CA SER A 167 -5.44 -24.48 -0.93
C SER A 167 -4.17 -25.19 -0.45
N TYR A 168 -3.22 -24.43 0.09
CA TYR A 168 -2.00 -24.90 0.73
C TYR A 168 -2.02 -24.51 2.21
N GLU A 169 -1.59 -25.40 3.09
CA GLU A 169 -1.65 -25.16 4.54
C GLU A 169 -0.65 -24.08 4.97
N LEU A 170 -1.10 -23.12 5.79
CA LEU A 170 -0.22 -22.09 6.34
C LEU A 170 0.55 -22.57 7.58
N GLN A 171 -0.09 -23.41 8.40
CA GLN A 171 0.39 -23.81 9.71
C GLN A 171 0.85 -25.26 9.67
N VAL A 172 2.12 -25.46 9.36
CA VAL A 172 2.71 -26.79 9.18
C VAL A 172 4.03 -26.95 9.90
N ASP A 173 4.38 -28.19 10.22
CA ASP A 173 5.74 -28.51 10.61
C ASP A 173 6.66 -28.51 9.38
N THR A 174 7.42 -27.43 9.24
CA THR A 174 8.36 -27.17 8.17
C THR A 174 9.44 -28.24 8.02
N ARG A 175 9.71 -29.02 9.08
CA ARG A 175 10.62 -30.17 9.02
C ARG A 175 10.08 -31.32 8.18
N VAL A 176 8.80 -31.28 7.80
CA VAL A 176 8.09 -32.35 7.10
C VAL A 176 7.52 -31.86 5.76
N THR A 177 6.91 -30.69 5.71
CA THR A 177 6.23 -30.18 4.51
C THR A 177 6.46 -28.69 4.31
N HIS A 178 6.41 -28.25 3.05
CA HIS A 178 6.72 -26.87 2.66
C HIS A 178 5.65 -26.34 1.69
N PRO A 179 4.41 -26.07 2.13
CA PRO A 179 3.27 -25.84 1.24
C PRO A 179 3.43 -24.61 0.33
N ALA A 180 4.03 -23.53 0.82
CA ALA A 180 4.27 -22.33 0.00
C ALA A 180 5.33 -22.58 -1.09
N ARG A 181 6.36 -23.39 -0.79
CA ARG A 181 7.34 -23.86 -1.78
C ARG A 181 6.69 -24.81 -2.79
N GLU A 182 5.89 -25.75 -2.31
CA GLU A 182 5.11 -26.69 -3.13
C GLU A 182 4.20 -25.94 -4.10
N ALA A 183 3.53 -24.87 -3.66
CA ALA A 183 2.69 -24.04 -4.52
C ALA A 183 3.46 -23.42 -5.70
N VAL A 184 4.69 -22.93 -5.46
CA VAL A 184 5.58 -22.40 -6.51
C VAL A 184 5.99 -23.51 -7.48
N PHE A 185 6.39 -24.68 -6.97
CA PHE A 185 6.76 -25.81 -7.84
C PHE A 185 5.58 -26.44 -8.58
N ASP A 186 4.36 -26.31 -8.06
CA ASP A 186 3.16 -26.75 -8.76
C ASP A 186 2.84 -25.87 -9.97
N VAL A 187 3.19 -24.58 -9.92
CA VAL A 187 3.18 -23.71 -11.10
C VAL A 187 4.26 -24.14 -12.09
N ALA A 188 5.49 -24.41 -11.62
CA ALA A 188 6.57 -24.92 -12.45
C ALA A 188 6.19 -26.24 -13.17
N ALA A 189 5.57 -27.16 -12.45
CA ALA A 189 5.17 -28.48 -12.95
C ALA A 189 3.92 -28.47 -13.85
N GLY A 190 3.30 -27.32 -14.11
CA GLY A 190 2.08 -27.29 -14.93
C GLY A 190 0.81 -27.72 -14.19
N ARG A 191 0.88 -28.01 -12.88
CA ARG A 191 -0.27 -28.41 -12.05
C ARG A 191 -1.17 -27.23 -11.72
N LEU A 192 -0.56 -26.04 -11.56
CA LEU A 192 -1.23 -24.76 -11.41
C LEU A 192 -0.90 -23.83 -12.57
N ASP A 193 -1.80 -22.90 -12.85
CA ASP A 193 -1.59 -21.84 -13.83
C ASP A 193 -0.96 -20.61 -13.16
N MET A 194 -1.32 -20.35 -11.91
CA MET A 194 -0.75 -19.30 -11.07
C MET A 194 -0.78 -19.68 -9.59
N ALA A 195 0.08 -19.08 -8.78
CA ALA A 195 0.05 -19.22 -7.33
C ALA A 195 0.26 -17.87 -6.62
N LEU A 196 -0.53 -17.60 -5.58
CA LEU A 196 -0.45 -16.38 -4.79
C LEU A 196 0.30 -16.71 -3.48
N VAL A 197 1.53 -16.20 -3.37
CA VAL A 197 2.50 -16.61 -2.34
C VAL A 197 3.19 -15.37 -1.76
N TRP A 198 3.66 -15.47 -0.52
CA TRP A 198 4.43 -14.41 0.12
C TRP A 198 5.75 -14.16 -0.63
N GLY A 199 6.05 -12.89 -0.94
CA GLY A 199 7.11 -12.47 -1.85
C GLY A 199 8.49 -13.11 -1.61
N PRO A 200 9.04 -13.09 -0.38
CA PRO A 200 10.33 -13.72 -0.08
C PRO A 200 10.39 -15.20 -0.49
N ILE A 201 9.34 -15.97 -0.19
CA ILE A 201 9.26 -17.40 -0.54
C ILE A 201 9.16 -17.55 -2.05
N ALA A 202 8.21 -16.83 -2.65
CA ALA A 202 7.91 -16.89 -4.07
C ALA A 202 9.14 -16.60 -4.94
N ALA A 203 9.81 -15.48 -4.69
CA ALA A 203 10.94 -15.05 -5.51
C ALA A 203 12.16 -15.97 -5.34
N TYR A 204 12.44 -16.42 -4.12
CA TYR A 204 13.57 -17.31 -3.85
C TYR A 204 13.44 -18.67 -4.57
N TRP A 205 12.24 -19.28 -4.52
CA TRP A 205 11.98 -20.57 -5.16
C TRP A 205 11.72 -20.44 -6.66
N ALA A 206 11.15 -19.33 -7.13
CA ALA A 206 11.01 -19.06 -8.57
C ALA A 206 12.37 -19.03 -9.27
N ALA A 207 13.38 -18.41 -8.66
CA ALA A 207 14.74 -18.37 -9.19
C ALA A 207 15.45 -19.74 -9.22
N ARG A 208 14.88 -20.75 -8.56
CA ARG A 208 15.43 -22.12 -8.42
C ARG A 208 14.57 -23.18 -9.11
N ALA A 209 13.51 -22.77 -9.80
CA ALA A 209 12.66 -23.68 -10.56
C ALA A 209 13.37 -24.14 -11.84
N GLU A 210 13.08 -25.37 -12.27
CA GLU A 210 13.62 -25.94 -13.51
C GLU A 210 13.08 -25.25 -14.77
N VAL A 211 11.90 -24.64 -14.66
CA VAL A 211 11.30 -23.82 -15.73
C VAL A 211 11.32 -22.35 -15.32
N PRO A 212 11.47 -21.41 -16.26
CA PRO A 212 11.41 -19.99 -15.96
C PRO A 212 10.06 -19.60 -15.34
N LEU A 213 10.10 -19.11 -14.10
CA LEU A 213 8.95 -18.54 -13.40
C LEU A 213 9.12 -17.03 -13.29
N GLU A 214 8.00 -16.34 -13.39
CA GLU A 214 7.90 -14.89 -13.24
C GLU A 214 6.87 -14.57 -12.16
N TRP A 215 6.98 -13.38 -11.58
CA TRP A 215 6.06 -12.95 -10.54
C TRP A 215 5.73 -11.46 -10.64
N VAL A 216 4.50 -11.11 -10.25
CA VAL A 216 4.02 -9.72 -10.14
C VAL A 216 3.55 -9.45 -8.70
N PRO A 217 3.75 -8.24 -8.15
CA PRO A 217 3.12 -7.84 -6.89
C PRO A 217 1.60 -7.97 -6.97
N LEU A 218 0.98 -8.51 -5.92
CA LEU A 218 -0.47 -8.50 -5.80
C LEU A 218 -0.96 -7.13 -5.32
N GLU A 219 -1.98 -6.62 -6.00
CA GLU A 219 -2.72 -5.46 -5.53
C GLU A 219 -3.78 -5.88 -4.52
N GLY A 220 -3.79 -5.22 -3.37
CA GLY A 220 -4.80 -5.40 -2.34
C GLY A 220 -6.13 -4.73 -2.68
N ASP A 221 -7.12 -4.89 -1.81
CA ASP A 221 -8.37 -4.13 -1.87
C ASP A 221 -8.35 -3.02 -0.82
N ARG A 222 -8.07 -1.78 -1.24
CA ARG A 222 -8.01 -0.62 -0.35
C ARG A 222 -9.38 -0.28 0.25
N ARG A 223 -10.47 -0.51 -0.47
CA ARG A 223 -11.84 -0.21 -0.01
C ARG A 223 -12.24 -1.14 1.14
N ARG A 224 -11.72 -2.35 1.13
CA ARG A 224 -11.97 -3.38 2.14
C ARG A 224 -10.81 -3.57 3.12
N ASN A 225 -9.85 -2.65 3.13
CA ASN A 225 -8.67 -2.65 4.00
C ASN A 225 -7.91 -3.99 3.98
N LEU A 226 -7.64 -4.51 2.79
CA LEU A 226 -6.89 -5.75 2.59
C LEU A 226 -5.52 -5.43 1.98
N PRO A 227 -4.50 -5.11 2.81
CA PRO A 227 -3.16 -4.82 2.32
C PRO A 227 -2.46 -6.10 1.81
N MET A 228 -1.59 -5.93 0.80
CA MET A 228 -0.68 -6.96 0.33
C MET A 228 0.77 -6.71 0.74
N VAL A 229 1.09 -5.48 1.14
CA VAL A 229 2.41 -5.06 1.61
C VAL A 229 2.45 -5.15 3.13
N PHE A 230 3.47 -5.83 3.66
CA PHE A 230 3.69 -5.98 5.10
C PHE A 230 5.11 -5.55 5.47
N ARG A 231 5.21 -4.79 6.56
CA ARG A 231 6.48 -4.39 7.16
C ARG A 231 6.93 -5.47 8.13
N ILE A 232 8.22 -5.80 8.10
CA ILE A 232 8.81 -6.84 8.95
C ILE A 232 9.77 -6.20 9.95
N SER A 233 9.60 -6.54 11.21
CA SER A 233 10.42 -6.14 12.35
C SER A 233 10.98 -7.36 13.07
N MET A 234 11.90 -7.15 14.00
CA MET A 234 12.28 -8.18 14.96
C MET A 234 11.30 -8.15 16.15
N GLY A 235 11.11 -9.31 16.77
CA GLY A 235 10.29 -9.48 17.96
C GLY A 235 11.13 -9.80 19.19
N VAL A 236 10.97 -9.02 20.27
CA VAL A 236 11.55 -9.29 21.59
C VAL A 236 10.45 -9.38 22.65
N ARG A 237 10.78 -9.81 23.87
CA ARG A 237 9.79 -9.85 24.95
C ARG A 237 9.41 -8.43 25.39
N TYR A 238 8.18 -8.27 25.88
CA TYR A 238 7.78 -7.06 26.57
C TYR A 238 8.63 -6.83 27.83
N GLY A 239 8.92 -5.56 28.13
CA GLY A 239 9.73 -5.17 29.29
C GLY A 239 11.25 -5.19 29.07
N GLU A 240 11.74 -5.56 27.89
CA GLU A 240 13.18 -5.58 27.56
C GLU A 240 13.58 -4.34 26.74
N LYS A 241 13.42 -3.14 27.31
CA LYS A 241 13.58 -1.88 26.57
C LYS A 241 15.02 -1.66 26.08
N GLU A 242 16.01 -1.90 26.93
CA GLU A 242 17.42 -1.74 26.54
C GLU A 242 17.81 -2.65 25.37
N TRP A 243 17.25 -3.87 25.35
CA TRP A 243 17.49 -4.82 24.28
C TRP A 243 16.82 -4.39 22.97
N LEU A 244 15.57 -3.95 23.06
CA LEU A 244 14.83 -3.38 21.94
C LEU A 244 15.59 -2.18 21.33
N ASP A 245 16.08 -1.27 22.16
CA ASP A 245 16.83 -0.08 21.72
C ASP A 245 18.17 -0.47 21.06
N THR A 246 18.83 -1.51 21.58
CA THR A 246 20.06 -2.06 20.98
C THR A 246 19.81 -2.62 19.58
N LEU A 247 18.76 -3.41 19.39
CA LEU A 247 18.38 -3.92 18.07
C LEU A 247 17.97 -2.80 17.12
N ASN A 248 17.21 -1.81 17.61
CA ASN A 248 16.84 -0.63 16.82
C ASN A 248 18.05 0.18 16.34
N ARG A 249 19.09 0.26 17.17
CA ARG A 249 20.37 0.88 16.79
C ARG A 249 21.06 0.08 15.69
N LEU A 250 21.20 -1.24 15.86
CA LEU A 250 21.82 -2.12 14.84
C LEU A 250 21.06 -2.06 13.51
N ILE A 251 19.73 -2.13 13.54
CA ILE A 251 18.89 -2.01 12.34
C ILE A 251 19.19 -0.71 11.57
N ARG A 252 19.36 0.41 12.29
CA ARG A 252 19.68 1.70 11.68
C ARG A 252 21.11 1.72 11.11
N GLU A 253 22.08 1.23 11.87
CA GLU A 253 23.50 1.28 11.50
C GLU A 253 23.86 0.28 10.40
N LYS A 254 23.14 -0.82 10.31
CA LYS A 254 23.40 -1.93 9.37
C LYS A 254 22.39 -2.02 8.23
N GLY A 255 21.58 -0.98 8.03
CA GLY A 255 20.50 -0.97 7.05
C GLY A 255 20.94 -1.38 5.63
N GLU A 256 22.07 -0.84 5.15
CA GLU A 256 22.61 -1.16 3.82
C GLU A 256 23.07 -2.63 3.71
N GLU A 257 23.76 -3.15 4.72
CA GLU A 257 24.20 -4.55 4.76
C GLU A 257 23.01 -5.52 4.83
N ILE A 258 21.98 -5.18 5.63
CA ILE A 258 20.72 -5.95 5.71
C ILE A 258 20.03 -5.95 4.36
N GLU A 259 19.91 -4.80 3.69
CA GLU A 259 19.28 -4.69 2.38
C GLU A 259 20.03 -5.51 1.32
N ALA A 260 21.37 -5.46 1.33
CA ALA A 260 22.20 -6.28 0.46
C ALA A 260 21.94 -7.78 0.64
N ILE A 261 21.90 -8.26 1.89
CA ILE A 261 21.54 -9.66 2.19
C ILE A 261 20.15 -9.98 1.62
N LEU A 262 19.14 -9.16 1.86
CA LEU A 262 17.78 -9.41 1.37
C LEU A 262 17.73 -9.48 -0.18
N ARG A 263 18.48 -8.62 -0.87
CA ARG A 263 18.59 -8.60 -2.34
C ARG A 263 19.25 -9.85 -2.88
N GLU A 264 20.30 -10.36 -2.23
CA GLU A 264 20.98 -11.60 -2.64
C GLU A 264 20.04 -12.82 -2.62
N TYR A 265 19.02 -12.81 -1.76
CA TYR A 265 17.99 -13.86 -1.69
C TYR A 265 16.80 -13.60 -2.61
N GLY A 266 16.83 -12.50 -3.37
CA GLY A 266 15.76 -12.12 -4.29
C GLY A 266 14.49 -11.63 -3.58
N VAL A 267 14.57 -11.18 -2.33
CA VAL A 267 13.39 -10.71 -1.59
C VAL A 267 12.75 -9.51 -2.32
N PRO A 268 11.44 -9.52 -2.63
CA PRO A 268 10.76 -8.37 -3.21
C PRO A 268 10.64 -7.23 -2.20
N LEU A 269 11.62 -6.34 -2.17
CA LEU A 269 11.67 -5.22 -1.24
C LEU A 269 10.75 -4.09 -1.69
N VAL A 270 9.98 -3.54 -0.76
CA VAL A 270 9.01 -2.47 -0.99
C VAL A 270 9.46 -1.20 -0.25
N ARG A 271 9.51 -0.08 -0.98
CA ARG A 271 9.79 1.25 -0.45
C ARG A 271 8.61 1.77 0.38
N PRO A 272 8.81 2.81 1.22
CA PRO A 272 7.71 3.44 1.97
C PRO A 272 6.58 4.00 1.11
N ASP A 273 6.84 4.33 -0.16
CA ASP A 273 5.84 4.76 -1.15
C ASP A 273 5.01 3.60 -1.73
N GLY A 274 5.27 2.35 -1.31
CA GLY A 274 4.57 1.16 -1.79
C GLY A 274 5.17 0.55 -3.06
N ARG A 275 6.21 1.13 -3.65
CA ARG A 275 6.80 0.64 -4.90
C ARG A 275 7.92 -0.37 -4.62
N LEU A 276 8.11 -1.33 -5.52
CA LEU A 276 9.27 -2.22 -5.46
C LEU A 276 10.57 -1.40 -5.57
N LEU A 277 11.52 -1.73 -4.70
CA LEU A 277 12.85 -1.15 -4.68
C LEU A 277 13.59 -1.50 -5.97
N ASP A 278 13.64 -2.80 -6.28
CA ASP A 278 14.32 -3.38 -7.45
C ASP A 278 13.39 -4.36 -8.17
N PRO A 279 12.53 -3.87 -9.08
CA PRO A 279 11.64 -4.74 -9.83
C PRO A 279 12.43 -5.64 -10.80
N PRO A 280 12.09 -6.93 -10.92
CA PRO A 280 12.72 -7.82 -11.89
C PRO A 280 12.45 -7.41 -13.35
N PRO A 281 13.27 -7.87 -14.32
CA PRO A 281 13.20 -7.39 -15.70
C PRO A 281 11.85 -7.59 -16.41
N TRP A 282 11.10 -8.64 -16.07
CA TRP A 282 9.77 -8.86 -16.64
C TRP A 282 8.74 -7.82 -16.18
N LEU A 283 8.93 -7.23 -14.99
CA LEU A 283 8.18 -6.04 -14.56
C LEU A 283 8.76 -4.76 -15.15
N ALA A 284 10.05 -4.75 -15.51
CA ALA A 284 10.61 -3.68 -16.31
C ALA A 284 10.01 -3.67 -17.73
N GLY A 285 9.41 -4.78 -18.20
CA GLY A 285 8.53 -4.83 -19.38
C GLY A 285 7.22 -4.04 -19.22
N GLU A 286 6.83 -3.67 -18.00
CA GLU A 286 5.75 -2.70 -17.76
C GLU A 286 6.29 -1.27 -17.67
N LYS A 287 7.56 -1.07 -17.30
CA LYS A 287 8.24 0.24 -17.32
C LYS A 287 9.06 0.54 -18.58
N GLY A 288 9.05 -0.38 -19.54
CA GLY A 288 9.77 -0.34 -20.81
C GLY A 288 8.88 -0.60 -22.03
N GLU A 289 7.56 -0.51 -21.86
CA GLU A 289 6.60 -0.27 -22.96
C GLU A 289 5.23 0.28 -22.49
N LYS A 290 4.97 0.35 -21.17
CA LYS A 290 3.78 1.03 -20.61
C LYS A 290 4.06 2.18 -19.62
N GLY A 291 5.32 2.53 -19.35
CA GLY A 291 5.68 3.63 -18.42
C GLY A 291 6.73 4.64 -18.92
N ARG A 292 7.35 4.39 -20.08
CA ARG A 292 8.17 5.39 -20.78
C ARG A 292 8.13 5.15 -22.29
N ARG A 293 6.93 5.28 -22.86
CA ARG A 293 6.89 5.89 -24.20
C ARG A 293 7.46 7.30 -23.99
N PRO A 294 8.45 7.81 -24.75
CA PRO A 294 8.42 9.24 -25.02
C PRO A 294 6.97 9.50 -25.43
N GLN A 295 6.28 10.46 -24.81
CA GLN A 295 4.88 10.78 -25.13
C GLN A 295 4.63 10.57 -26.62
N GLN A 296 4.12 9.39 -26.98
CA GLN A 296 3.45 9.20 -28.23
C GLN A 296 2.00 9.41 -27.85
N ARG A 297 1.76 10.60 -27.29
CA ARG A 297 0.75 11.55 -27.77
C ARG A 297 0.15 10.94 -29.02
N SER A 298 -1.03 10.34 -28.85
CA SER A 298 -1.56 9.41 -29.84
C SER A 298 -1.49 10.07 -31.22
N ALA A 299 -1.17 9.30 -32.26
CA ALA A 299 -1.18 9.82 -33.63
C ALA A 299 -2.61 10.15 -34.13
N VAL A 300 -3.60 10.17 -33.22
CA VAL A 300 -4.97 10.57 -33.52
C VAL A 300 -4.95 12.07 -33.80
N PRO A 301 -5.25 12.50 -35.04
CA PRO A 301 -5.30 13.91 -35.37
C PRO A 301 -6.42 14.60 -34.60
N GLU A 302 -6.23 15.87 -34.27
CA GLU A 302 -7.30 16.69 -33.73
C GLU A 302 -8.41 16.83 -34.78
N PRO A 303 -9.67 16.46 -34.46
CA PRO A 303 -10.77 16.68 -35.38
C PRO A 303 -11.12 18.18 -35.47
N GLU A 304 -11.57 18.61 -36.65
CA GLU A 304 -12.07 19.97 -36.85
C GLU A 304 -13.30 20.23 -35.97
N GLY A 305 -14.21 19.26 -35.87
CA GLY A 305 -15.39 19.30 -35.00
C GLY A 305 -15.18 18.61 -33.65
N TYR A 306 -16.30 18.27 -33.00
CA TYR A 306 -16.31 17.46 -31.78
C TYR A 306 -16.40 15.97 -32.08
N ARG A 307 -15.87 15.14 -31.18
CA ARG A 307 -16.11 13.69 -31.22
C ARG A 307 -17.57 13.38 -30.87
N THR A 308 -18.27 12.65 -31.73
CA THR A 308 -19.70 12.34 -31.57
C THR A 308 -20.00 10.89 -31.18
N ALA A 309 -18.99 10.01 -31.18
CA ALA A 309 -19.12 8.58 -30.85
C ALA A 309 -17.84 8.06 -30.18
N ASP A 310 -17.90 6.85 -29.60
CA ASP A 310 -16.82 6.16 -28.88
C ASP A 310 -16.00 7.09 -27.98
N TYR A 311 -16.65 7.58 -26.93
CA TYR A 311 -16.04 8.55 -26.02
C TYR A 311 -14.88 7.98 -25.19
N HIS A 312 -14.77 6.65 -25.11
CA HIS A 312 -13.67 5.92 -24.47
C HIS A 312 -12.74 5.36 -25.54
N ALA A 313 -11.85 6.20 -26.04
CA ALA A 313 -10.91 5.88 -27.11
C ALA A 313 -9.68 6.80 -27.01
N PRO A 314 -8.52 6.41 -27.60
CA PRO A 314 -7.33 7.25 -27.60
C PRO A 314 -7.65 8.68 -28.05
N VAL A 315 -7.29 9.65 -27.21
CA VAL A 315 -7.51 11.08 -27.44
C VAL A 315 -6.29 11.72 -28.11
N PRO A 316 -6.45 12.86 -28.81
CA PRO A 316 -5.33 13.52 -29.45
C PRO A 316 -4.25 13.91 -28.45
N ALA A 317 -3.04 13.96 -28.96
CA ALA A 317 -1.86 14.45 -28.29
C ALA A 317 -1.97 15.87 -27.71
N THR A 318 -2.82 16.67 -28.34
CA THR A 318 -2.89 18.11 -28.23
C THR A 318 -4.34 18.56 -28.25
N LEU A 319 -4.54 19.80 -27.83
CA LEU A 319 -5.79 20.52 -28.03
C LEU A 319 -5.40 21.94 -28.44
N ALA A 320 -5.37 22.21 -29.74
CA ALA A 320 -4.85 23.44 -30.32
C ALA A 320 -5.54 24.67 -29.74
N GLY A 321 -4.84 25.52 -29.00
CA GLY A 321 -5.39 26.70 -28.31
C GLY A 321 -5.72 26.48 -26.82
N ALA A 322 -5.52 25.28 -26.29
CA ALA A 322 -5.53 24.98 -24.86
C ALA A 322 -4.14 24.47 -24.42
N THR A 323 -3.87 24.53 -23.12
CA THR A 323 -2.63 23.98 -22.55
C THR A 323 -2.88 22.55 -22.06
N VAL A 324 -2.14 21.58 -22.60
CA VAL A 324 -2.22 20.19 -22.13
C VAL A 324 -1.31 20.02 -20.90
N LEU A 325 -1.86 19.48 -19.83
CA LEU A 325 -1.15 19.24 -18.57
C LEU A 325 -0.85 17.75 -18.40
N ASP A 326 0.29 17.43 -17.81
CA ASP A 326 0.48 16.16 -17.11
C ASP A 326 0.20 16.35 -15.61
N THR A 327 0.35 15.29 -14.82
CA THR A 327 0.02 15.32 -13.40
C THR A 327 0.92 16.27 -12.60
N GLU A 328 2.20 16.40 -12.98
CA GLU A 328 3.16 17.30 -12.31
C GLU A 328 2.81 18.76 -12.61
N ALA A 329 2.59 19.10 -13.88
CA ALA A 329 2.17 20.45 -14.29
C ALA A 329 0.81 20.85 -13.69
N LEU A 330 -0.10 19.89 -13.52
CA LEU A 330 -1.37 20.12 -12.82
C LEU A 330 -1.16 20.47 -11.35
N LEU A 331 -0.30 19.73 -10.65
CA LEU A 331 0.01 20.00 -9.24
C LEU A 331 0.66 21.38 -9.06
N GLU A 332 1.56 21.77 -9.96
CA GLU A 332 2.15 23.11 -9.96
C GLU A 332 1.09 24.20 -10.18
N LEU A 333 0.19 24.02 -11.15
CA LEU A 333 -0.89 24.97 -11.42
C LEU A 333 -1.85 25.09 -10.23
N ILE A 334 -2.19 23.97 -9.58
CA ILE A 334 -3.01 23.96 -8.35
C ILE A 334 -2.33 24.76 -7.24
N GLY A 335 -1.03 24.53 -7.01
CA GLY A 335 -0.26 25.23 -5.99
C GLY A 335 -0.15 26.74 -6.24
N ARG A 336 0.01 27.15 -7.51
CA ARG A 336 0.25 28.54 -7.88
C ARG A 336 -1.03 29.38 -8.03
N GLU A 337 -2.08 28.83 -8.65
CA GLU A 337 -3.20 29.64 -9.15
C GLU A 337 -4.58 29.18 -8.70
N ARG A 338 -4.68 27.97 -8.11
CA ARG A 338 -5.94 27.35 -7.68
C ARG A 338 -7.00 27.37 -8.80
N PRO A 339 -6.75 26.66 -9.92
CA PRO A 339 -7.68 26.62 -11.04
C PRO A 339 -9.02 25.99 -10.62
N VAL A 340 -10.06 26.24 -11.41
CA VAL A 340 -11.30 25.46 -11.30
C VAL A 340 -11.06 24.11 -11.96
N LEU A 341 -11.17 23.05 -11.18
CA LEU A 341 -11.03 21.67 -11.65
C LEU A 341 -12.42 21.17 -12.07
N VAL A 342 -12.61 20.91 -13.36
CA VAL A 342 -13.88 20.51 -13.96
C VAL A 342 -13.80 19.07 -14.43
N ASP A 343 -14.47 18.20 -13.68
CA ASP A 343 -14.64 16.80 -14.00
C ASP A 343 -15.86 16.65 -14.92
N VAL A 344 -15.69 16.08 -16.10
CA VAL A 344 -16.76 15.95 -17.10
C VAL A 344 -17.21 14.51 -17.35
N HIS A 345 -16.86 13.61 -16.43
CA HIS A 345 -17.18 12.19 -16.57
C HIS A 345 -18.69 11.95 -16.73
N ALA A 346 -19.05 10.93 -17.49
CA ALA A 346 -20.45 10.61 -17.74
C ALA A 346 -21.18 10.25 -16.44
N GLY A 347 -22.45 10.62 -16.34
CA GLY A 347 -23.25 10.33 -15.16
C GLY A 347 -24.68 10.85 -15.24
N ALA A 348 -25.53 10.41 -14.32
CA ALA A 348 -26.91 10.90 -14.25
C ALA A 348 -26.92 12.38 -13.82
N ARG A 349 -27.74 13.18 -14.49
CA ARG A 349 -28.09 14.56 -14.08
C ARG A 349 -29.50 14.58 -13.54
N ARG A 350 -29.77 15.56 -12.68
CA ARG A 350 -31.12 15.82 -12.20
C ARG A 350 -32.04 16.07 -13.40
N PRO A 351 -33.18 15.38 -13.52
CA PRO A 351 -34.16 15.66 -14.55
C PRO A 351 -34.68 17.10 -14.43
N PRO A 352 -35.12 17.73 -15.54
CA PRO A 352 -35.86 18.98 -15.49
C PRO A 352 -37.08 18.87 -14.57
N GLU A 353 -37.50 19.97 -13.95
CA GLU A 353 -38.70 20.00 -13.09
C GLU A 353 -39.92 19.39 -13.81
N GLY A 354 -40.70 18.58 -13.08
CA GLY A 354 -41.95 17.97 -13.59
C GLY A 354 -41.92 16.47 -13.88
N ARG A 355 -40.86 15.73 -13.51
CA ARG A 355 -40.90 14.26 -13.44
C ARG A 355 -41.11 13.79 -12.00
N ASP A 356 -42.22 13.11 -11.74
CA ASP A 356 -42.51 12.51 -10.43
C ASP A 356 -41.51 11.38 -10.12
N GLY A 357 -40.64 11.60 -9.13
CA GLY A 357 -39.67 10.63 -8.64
C GLY A 357 -38.64 11.22 -7.68
N LEU A 358 -38.23 10.43 -6.69
CA LEU A 358 -37.14 10.80 -5.77
C LEU A 358 -35.81 10.87 -6.53
N TRP A 359 -35.22 12.07 -6.63
CA TRP A 359 -33.86 12.25 -7.18
C TRP A 359 -32.82 11.97 -6.10
N ILE A 360 -31.97 10.97 -6.34
CA ILE A 360 -30.79 10.68 -5.51
C ILE A 360 -29.56 11.03 -6.35
N PRO A 361 -28.82 12.09 -6.01
CA PRO A 361 -27.62 12.46 -6.75
C PRO A 361 -26.60 11.31 -6.75
N PRO A 362 -26.04 10.92 -7.91
CA PRO A 362 -24.93 9.98 -7.93
C PRO A 362 -23.69 10.58 -7.25
N GLU A 363 -22.79 9.71 -6.80
CA GLU A 363 -21.48 10.11 -6.29
C GLU A 363 -20.38 9.43 -7.12
N ARG A 364 -19.26 10.12 -7.30
CA ARG A 364 -18.04 9.51 -7.87
C ARG A 364 -16.78 10.00 -7.19
N GLU A 365 -15.70 9.23 -7.32
CA GLU A 365 -14.37 9.65 -6.90
C GLU A 365 -13.76 10.60 -7.95
N SER A 366 -13.20 11.72 -7.49
CA SER A 366 -12.58 12.75 -8.33
C SER A 366 -11.46 13.46 -7.59
N LEU A 367 -10.81 14.41 -8.25
CA LEU A 367 -9.71 15.20 -7.69
C LEU A 367 -10.22 16.06 -6.51
N PRO A 368 -9.41 16.25 -5.44
CA PRO A 368 -9.73 17.18 -4.36
C PRO A 368 -10.04 18.59 -4.89
N GLY A 369 -11.20 19.12 -4.54
CA GLY A 369 -11.65 20.46 -4.98
C GLY A 369 -12.23 20.49 -6.40
N ALA A 370 -12.42 19.34 -7.05
CA ALA A 370 -13.07 19.27 -8.35
C ALA A 370 -14.59 19.39 -8.27
N VAL A 371 -15.14 19.94 -9.35
CA VAL A 371 -16.57 20.10 -9.57
C VAL A 371 -16.98 19.19 -10.72
N TRP A 372 -17.99 18.35 -10.48
CA TRP A 372 -18.45 17.38 -11.47
C TRP A 372 -19.62 17.93 -12.29
N LEU A 373 -19.39 18.07 -13.60
CA LEU A 373 -20.36 18.48 -14.61
C LEU A 373 -20.64 17.30 -15.56
N PRO A 374 -21.63 16.43 -15.26
CA PRO A 374 -21.80 15.19 -16.01
C PRO A 374 -22.18 15.42 -17.47
N ASN A 375 -21.55 14.65 -18.37
CA ASN A 375 -21.85 14.58 -19.81
C ASN A 375 -21.60 15.86 -20.63
N VAL A 376 -21.10 16.97 -20.04
CA VAL A 376 -20.93 18.24 -20.78
C VAL A 376 -19.94 18.15 -21.96
N GLY A 377 -19.18 17.06 -22.05
CA GLY A 377 -18.31 16.73 -23.16
C GLY A 377 -18.95 15.98 -24.33
N VAL A 378 -20.26 15.73 -24.34
CA VAL A 378 -20.93 15.08 -25.49
C VAL A 378 -20.77 15.96 -26.74
N GLY A 379 -20.56 15.33 -27.89
CA GLY A 379 -20.20 16.01 -29.14
C GLY A 379 -21.34 16.85 -29.73
N THR A 380 -22.56 16.33 -29.64
CA THR A 380 -23.79 17.03 -30.03
C THR A 380 -24.70 17.09 -28.80
N PRO A 381 -24.46 18.01 -27.86
CA PRO A 381 -25.26 18.10 -26.65
C PRO A 381 -26.64 18.66 -27.00
N PRO A 382 -27.71 18.24 -26.29
CA PRO A 382 -28.99 18.94 -26.35
C PRO A 382 -28.86 20.34 -25.71
N ASP A 383 -29.74 21.26 -26.09
CA ASP A 383 -29.68 22.68 -25.69
C ASP A 383 -29.66 22.87 -24.17
N ASP A 384 -30.37 22.03 -23.41
CA ASP A 384 -30.39 22.06 -21.95
C ASP A 384 -29.01 21.69 -21.35
N LEU A 385 -28.26 20.79 -21.98
CA LEU A 385 -26.91 20.41 -21.57
C LEU A 385 -25.89 21.49 -21.92
N LEU A 386 -26.06 22.17 -23.06
CA LEU A 386 -25.25 23.35 -23.42
C LEU A 386 -25.49 24.51 -22.44
N ALA A 387 -26.76 24.82 -22.14
CA ALA A 387 -27.11 25.85 -21.16
C ALA A 387 -26.51 25.53 -19.78
N TYR A 388 -26.73 24.30 -19.30
CA TYR A 388 -26.14 23.81 -18.05
C TYR A 388 -24.61 23.99 -18.01
N PHE A 389 -23.91 23.64 -19.09
CA PHE A 389 -22.45 23.78 -19.14
C PHE A 389 -22.02 25.25 -19.07
N ARG A 390 -22.63 26.11 -19.87
CA ARG A 390 -22.35 27.55 -19.89
C ARG A 390 -22.59 28.19 -18.53
N ASP A 391 -23.75 27.91 -17.94
CA ASP A 391 -24.20 28.56 -16.71
C ASP A 391 -23.37 28.06 -15.51
N SER A 392 -23.03 26.76 -15.48
CA SER A 392 -22.09 26.20 -14.49
C SER A 392 -20.72 26.86 -14.56
N LEU A 393 -20.13 27.00 -15.75
CA LEU A 393 -18.83 27.66 -15.86
C LEU A 393 -18.90 29.15 -15.49
N ALA A 394 -19.99 29.84 -15.80
CA ALA A 394 -20.17 31.23 -15.40
C ALA A 394 -20.20 31.37 -13.86
N VAL A 395 -20.90 30.48 -13.16
CA VAL A 395 -20.90 30.45 -11.69
C VAL A 395 -19.50 30.13 -11.15
N LEU A 396 -18.86 29.07 -11.65
CA LEU A 396 -17.57 28.60 -11.15
C LEU A 396 -16.42 29.59 -11.37
N THR A 397 -16.50 30.42 -12.41
CA THR A 397 -15.48 31.45 -12.67
C THR A 397 -15.86 32.84 -12.17
N GLY A 398 -17.08 33.02 -11.65
CA GLY A 398 -17.64 34.33 -11.32
C GLY A 398 -17.77 35.22 -12.55
N GLY A 399 -18.11 34.65 -13.70
CA GLY A 399 -18.23 35.32 -15.01
C GLY A 399 -16.90 35.65 -15.69
N ARG A 400 -15.76 35.41 -15.04
CA ARG A 400 -14.43 35.73 -15.59
C ARG A 400 -13.99 34.69 -16.62
N ARG A 401 -13.68 35.14 -17.85
CA ARG A 401 -13.24 34.28 -18.96
C ARG A 401 -11.75 33.92 -18.91
N ASP A 402 -10.97 34.65 -18.11
CA ASP A 402 -9.54 34.44 -17.89
C ASP A 402 -9.25 33.59 -16.63
N ARG A 403 -10.26 33.14 -15.89
CA ARG A 403 -10.04 32.24 -14.75
C ARG A 403 -9.50 30.89 -15.28
N PRO A 404 -8.40 30.35 -14.70
CA PRO A 404 -7.89 29.04 -15.11
C PRO A 404 -8.92 27.93 -14.93
N LEU A 405 -9.27 27.24 -16.02
CA LEU A 405 -10.14 26.08 -16.04
C LEU A 405 -9.34 24.85 -16.44
N VAL A 406 -9.37 23.79 -15.65
CA VAL A 406 -8.78 22.49 -15.99
C VAL A 406 -9.90 21.50 -16.24
N PHE A 407 -10.00 20.98 -17.45
CA PHE A 407 -10.97 19.94 -17.80
C PHE A 407 -10.32 18.56 -17.76
N PHE A 408 -11.01 17.59 -17.16
CA PHE A 408 -10.55 16.21 -17.09
C PHE A 408 -11.72 15.22 -16.96
N CYS A 409 -11.43 13.93 -17.15
CA CYS A 409 -12.38 12.82 -17.04
C CYS A 409 -11.58 11.61 -16.50
N SER A 410 -11.72 10.42 -17.10
CA SER A 410 -10.73 9.32 -17.03
C SER A 410 -9.74 9.47 -18.19
N ARG A 411 -8.68 8.65 -18.20
CA ARG A 411 -7.83 8.49 -19.39
C ARG A 411 -8.67 8.04 -20.58
N ASP A 412 -8.22 8.40 -21.78
CA ASP A 412 -8.86 8.06 -23.06
C ASP A 412 -10.33 8.48 -23.12
N CYS A 413 -10.68 9.60 -22.48
CA CYS A 413 -12.04 10.12 -22.43
C CYS A 413 -12.19 11.40 -23.28
N TRP A 414 -12.79 11.25 -24.46
CA TRP A 414 -13.08 12.34 -25.39
C TRP A 414 -14.04 13.39 -24.83
N LEU A 415 -14.81 13.09 -23.78
CA LEU A 415 -15.66 14.08 -23.13
C LEU A 415 -14.82 15.26 -22.60
N SER A 416 -13.66 14.97 -22.00
CA SER A 416 -12.76 16.01 -21.49
C SER A 416 -12.17 16.90 -22.59
N TRP A 417 -11.80 16.28 -23.71
CA TRP A 417 -11.27 16.99 -24.88
C TRP A 417 -12.35 17.90 -25.50
N ASN A 418 -13.55 17.36 -25.73
CA ASN A 418 -14.68 18.12 -26.27
C ASN A 418 -15.09 19.28 -25.35
N ALA A 419 -15.15 19.04 -24.03
CA ALA A 419 -15.52 20.08 -23.07
C ALA A 419 -14.51 21.23 -23.03
N ALA A 420 -13.21 20.91 -23.05
CA ALA A 420 -12.15 21.90 -23.11
C ALA A 420 -12.20 22.71 -24.42
N LYS A 421 -12.37 22.03 -25.57
CA LYS A 421 -12.55 22.68 -26.87
C LYS A 421 -13.74 23.64 -26.85
N ARG A 422 -14.90 23.18 -26.37
CA ARG A 422 -16.14 23.98 -26.31
C ARG A 422 -16.01 25.19 -25.39
N ALA A 423 -15.39 25.01 -24.22
CA ALA A 423 -15.14 26.12 -23.30
C ALA A 423 -14.33 27.24 -23.96
N ARG A 424 -13.35 26.89 -24.79
CA ARG A 424 -12.53 27.85 -25.54
C ARG A 424 -13.26 28.44 -26.75
N ASP A 425 -13.71 27.58 -27.66
CA ASP A 425 -14.15 27.98 -29.01
C ASP A 425 -15.56 28.60 -29.00
N GLU A 426 -16.47 28.07 -28.18
CA GLU A 426 -17.87 28.51 -28.14
C GLU A 426 -18.17 29.41 -26.95
N LEU A 427 -17.53 29.16 -25.79
CA LEU A 427 -17.81 29.89 -24.56
C LEU A 427 -16.78 31.00 -24.25
N GLY A 428 -15.70 31.11 -25.05
CA GLY A 428 -14.76 32.23 -25.01
C GLY A 428 -13.82 32.26 -23.79
N TYR A 429 -13.61 31.14 -23.11
CA TYR A 429 -12.60 31.06 -22.04
C TYR A 429 -11.19 31.05 -22.61
N THR A 430 -10.31 31.88 -22.06
CA THR A 430 -8.96 32.11 -22.62
C THR A 430 -7.87 31.31 -21.92
N ARG A 431 -8.10 30.86 -20.69
CA ARG A 431 -7.15 30.07 -19.88
C ARG A 431 -7.66 28.66 -19.65
N VAL A 432 -7.77 27.93 -20.75
CA VAL A 432 -8.23 26.54 -20.77
C VAL A 432 -7.05 25.58 -20.73
N TYR A 433 -7.09 24.70 -19.74
CA TYR A 433 -6.17 23.60 -19.53
C TYR A 433 -6.92 22.29 -19.69
N TRP A 434 -6.26 21.30 -20.28
CA TRP A 434 -6.80 19.96 -20.45
C TRP A 434 -5.84 18.96 -19.83
N TYR A 435 -6.36 18.15 -18.91
CA TYR A 435 -5.60 17.09 -18.25
C TYR A 435 -6.11 15.73 -18.74
N PRO A 436 -5.48 15.15 -19.79
CA PRO A 436 -5.96 13.96 -20.48
C PRO A 436 -5.91 12.68 -19.64
N ASP A 437 -4.96 12.57 -18.72
CA ASP A 437 -4.84 11.38 -17.87
C ASP A 437 -5.94 11.31 -16.79
N GLY A 438 -6.56 12.45 -16.48
CA GLY A 438 -7.72 12.53 -15.60
C GLY A 438 -7.55 11.86 -14.24
N VAL A 439 -8.65 11.28 -13.74
CA VAL A 439 -8.66 10.60 -12.43
C VAL A 439 -7.69 9.42 -12.38
N ASP A 440 -7.40 8.79 -13.52
CA ASP A 440 -6.51 7.63 -13.60
C ASP A 440 -5.05 8.07 -13.39
N GLY A 441 -4.57 9.08 -14.12
CA GLY A 441 -3.22 9.62 -13.89
C GLY A 441 -3.04 10.25 -12.52
N TRP A 442 -4.10 10.87 -11.98
CA TRP A 442 -4.06 11.41 -10.62
C TRP A 442 -3.92 10.29 -9.58
N HIS A 443 -4.66 9.20 -9.76
CA HIS A 443 -4.56 8.03 -8.91
C HIS A 443 -3.21 7.32 -9.05
N GLU A 444 -2.70 7.15 -10.27
CA GLU A 444 -1.40 6.55 -10.59
C GLU A 444 -0.22 7.36 -10.01
N ALA A 445 -0.40 8.66 -9.81
CA ALA A 445 0.54 9.53 -9.10
C ALA A 445 0.40 9.48 -7.57
N ASP A 446 -0.28 8.46 -7.03
CA ASP A 446 -0.52 8.24 -5.60
C ASP A 446 -1.20 9.41 -4.88
N ARG A 447 -2.03 10.19 -5.60
CA ARG A 447 -2.76 11.32 -5.04
C ARG A 447 -4.15 10.89 -4.56
N PRO A 448 -4.63 11.41 -3.41
CA PRO A 448 -5.93 11.04 -2.87
C PRO A 448 -7.07 11.53 -3.78
N LEU A 449 -8.12 10.72 -3.89
CA LEU A 449 -9.39 11.08 -4.50
C LEU A 449 -10.42 11.37 -3.41
N VAL A 450 -11.41 12.21 -3.74
CA VAL A 450 -12.54 12.55 -2.86
C VAL A 450 -13.85 12.28 -3.56
N ARG A 451 -14.91 12.06 -2.80
CA ARG A 451 -16.26 11.92 -3.37
C ARG A 451 -16.80 13.28 -3.77
N VAL A 452 -17.31 13.37 -4.99
CA VAL A 452 -18.00 14.55 -5.54
C VAL A 452 -19.40 14.17 -6.02
N ARG A 453 -20.30 15.13 -5.97
CA ARG A 453 -21.67 15.05 -6.50
C ARG A 453 -21.80 15.97 -7.72
N PRO A 454 -22.78 15.73 -8.61
CA PRO A 454 -23.07 16.64 -9.71
C PRO A 454 -23.32 18.05 -9.20
N PHE A 455 -22.70 19.03 -9.84
CA PHE A 455 -22.88 20.44 -9.51
C PHE A 455 -24.20 20.97 -10.07
N GLU A 456 -24.92 21.73 -9.26
CA GLU A 456 -26.17 22.40 -9.62
C GLU A 456 -25.96 23.93 -9.53
N PRO A 457 -25.98 24.68 -10.65
CA PRO A 457 -25.70 26.11 -10.65
C PRO A 457 -26.75 26.98 -9.93
N ASP A 458 -27.95 26.47 -9.71
CA ASP A 458 -29.10 27.23 -9.20
C ASP A 458 -29.27 27.22 -7.66
N GLY A 459 -28.22 26.85 -6.92
CA GLY A 459 -28.10 27.18 -5.50
C GLY A 459 -29.04 26.43 -4.54
N ASN A 460 -28.92 25.09 -4.45
CA ASN A 460 -29.42 24.31 -3.31
C ASN A 460 -28.46 23.18 -2.86
N GLY A 461 -27.20 23.18 -3.31
CA GLY A 461 -26.17 22.25 -2.86
C GLY A 461 -25.17 22.97 -1.98
N GLU A 462 -25.18 22.68 -0.69
CA GLU A 462 -24.15 23.11 0.27
C GLU A 462 -22.75 22.85 -0.30
N GLY A 463 -22.00 23.93 -0.54
CA GLY A 463 -20.59 23.86 -0.88
C GLY A 463 -19.82 23.31 0.31
N THR A 464 -19.26 22.12 0.17
CA THR A 464 -18.29 21.59 1.13
C THR A 464 -17.00 22.40 1.01
N GLY A 465 -16.76 23.25 2.02
CA GLY A 465 -15.48 23.90 2.27
C GLY A 465 -14.44 22.96 2.89
#